data_AF-W8NYG9-F1
#
_entry.id   AF-W8NYG9-F1
#
_cell.length_a   1.000
_cell.length_b   1.000
_cell.length_c   1.000
_cell.angle_alpha   90.00
_cell.angle_beta   90.00
_cell.angle_gamma   90.00
#
_symmetry.space_group_name_H-M   'P 1'
#
loop_
_entity.id
_entity.type
_entity.pdbx_description
1 polymer ?
#
loop_
_entity_poly.entity_id
_entity_poly.type
_entity_poly.pdbx_seq_one_letter_code
_entity_poly.pdbx_strand_id
1 'polypeptide(L)'
;SFAGNSFFWSNTGWGQERFYNAETVRWLKNDWNATIVRAAMGVDFDGSYIPEHEDADPEGNVARVRALVDAAIAEDMYVIIDFHTHHAEDYEAESIEFFEEMATLYGGYDNVIYEIYNEPLQISWDNVIKPYAESVIGAIRAIDPDNLIIVGTPTWSQDVDAAARNPITSYSNIAYTLHFYAGTHGSWLRDKARNAMNSGIALFVTEWGTVNADGDGAPAVNETQQWMDFLKQNNISHLNWSVSDKLEGASIVQPGAPISGWTASDLT
;
A
#
# COMPACT_ATOMS: atom_id res chain seq x y z
N SER A 1 -10.12 13.05 0.82
CA SER A 1 -9.30 11.89 0.46
C SER A 1 -7.97 12.35 -0.07
N PHE A 2 -6.95 11.51 0.05
CA PHE A 2 -5.65 11.68 -0.56
C PHE A 2 -5.57 10.95 -1.89
N ALA A 3 -4.76 11.46 -2.81
CA ALA A 3 -4.38 10.80 -4.05
C ALA A 3 -2.86 10.81 -4.15
N GLY A 4 -2.28 9.68 -4.54
CA GLY A 4 -0.84 9.51 -4.54
C GLY A 4 -0.37 8.29 -5.32
N ASN A 5 0.86 7.88 -5.02
CA ASN A 5 1.58 6.85 -5.77
C ASN A 5 2.14 5.80 -4.81
N SER A 6 1.93 4.53 -5.15
CA SER A 6 2.67 3.42 -4.54
C SER A 6 3.99 3.27 -5.27
N PHE A 7 5.06 3.15 -4.49
CA PHE A 7 6.30 2.61 -5.02
C PHE A 7 6.12 1.12 -5.28
N PHE A 8 6.89 0.58 -6.22
CA PHE A 8 6.97 -0.86 -6.46
C PHE A 8 7.67 -1.56 -5.28
N TRP A 9 7.72 -2.89 -5.29
CA TRP A 9 8.46 -3.71 -4.33
C TRP A 9 9.86 -3.15 -4.01
N SER A 10 10.17 -3.03 -2.72
CA SER A 10 11.45 -2.51 -2.23
C SER A 10 12.65 -3.45 -2.38
N ASN A 11 12.41 -4.69 -2.84
CA ASN A 11 13.37 -5.78 -2.85
C ASN A 11 14.70 -5.39 -3.52
N THR A 12 15.79 -5.85 -2.93
CA THR A 12 17.13 -5.70 -3.50
C THR A 12 17.25 -6.51 -4.79
N GLY A 13 17.75 -5.89 -5.85
CA GLY A 13 18.00 -6.56 -7.13
C GLY A 13 16.82 -6.56 -8.09
N TRP A 14 15.66 -6.02 -7.70
CA TRP A 14 14.47 -5.93 -8.57
C TRP A 14 14.51 -4.70 -9.49
N GLY A 15 15.49 -3.83 -9.32
CA GLY A 15 15.75 -2.61 -10.10
C GLY A 15 14.88 -1.42 -9.69
N GLN A 16 13.71 -1.66 -9.10
CA GLN A 16 12.75 -0.62 -8.74
C GLN A 16 13.07 0.06 -7.40
N GLU A 17 13.90 -0.57 -6.57
CA GLU A 17 14.40 0.01 -5.32
C GLU A 17 15.16 1.32 -5.54
N ARG A 18 15.62 1.59 -6.77
CA ARG A 18 16.27 2.85 -7.16
C ARG A 18 15.37 4.08 -6.96
N PHE A 19 14.05 3.91 -6.99
CA PHE A 19 13.10 5.00 -6.80
C PHE A 19 12.91 5.36 -5.32
N TYR A 20 13.36 4.54 -4.36
CA TYR A 20 13.22 4.78 -2.92
C TYR A 20 14.19 5.86 -2.43
N ASN A 21 13.92 7.12 -2.79
CA ASN A 21 14.75 8.27 -2.45
C ASN A 21 13.93 9.57 -2.36
N ALA A 22 14.48 10.57 -1.67
CA ALA A 22 13.81 11.85 -1.44
C ALA A 22 13.59 12.69 -2.71
N GLU A 23 14.40 12.50 -3.75
CA GLU A 23 14.27 13.24 -5.01
C GLU A 23 13.01 12.82 -5.76
N THR A 24 12.72 11.51 -5.82
CA THR A 24 11.49 10.97 -6.39
C THR A 24 10.27 11.44 -5.62
N VAL A 25 10.29 11.40 -4.29
CA VAL A 25 9.18 11.91 -3.44
C VAL A 25 8.91 13.40 -3.70
N ARG A 26 9.97 14.22 -3.68
CA ARG A 26 9.87 15.66 -3.98
C ARG A 26 9.32 15.91 -5.39
N TRP A 27 9.70 15.10 -6.36
CA TRP A 27 9.17 15.21 -7.72
C TRP A 27 7.67 14.94 -7.78
N LEU A 28 7.22 13.82 -7.19
CA LEU A 28 5.79 13.49 -7.08
C LEU A 28 5.00 14.59 -6.38
N LYS A 29 5.55 15.19 -5.31
CA LYS A 29 4.94 16.34 -4.65
C LYS A 29 4.75 17.53 -5.58
N ASN A 30 5.84 17.96 -6.23
CA ASN A 30 5.87 19.27 -6.90
C ASN A 30 5.28 19.25 -8.31
N ASP A 31 5.50 18.17 -9.06
CA ASP A 31 5.03 18.06 -10.45
C ASP A 31 3.63 17.41 -10.49
N TRP A 32 3.43 16.33 -9.72
CA TRP A 32 2.18 15.56 -9.76
C TRP A 32 1.17 16.00 -8.70
N ASN A 33 1.54 16.92 -7.81
CA ASN A 33 0.72 17.37 -6.68
C ASN A 33 0.29 16.21 -5.77
N ALA A 34 1.11 15.16 -5.66
CA ALA A 34 0.84 14.05 -4.76
C ALA A 34 0.78 14.56 -3.30
N THR A 35 -0.15 14.01 -2.54
CA THR A 35 -0.35 14.35 -1.11
C THR A 35 0.03 13.19 -0.20
N ILE A 36 0.22 12.01 -0.77
CA ILE A 36 0.55 10.78 -0.09
C ILE A 36 1.44 9.90 -0.99
N VAL A 37 2.33 9.12 -0.38
CA VAL A 37 3.08 8.04 -1.04
C VAL A 37 2.98 6.75 -0.24
N ARG A 38 3.26 5.60 -0.86
CA ARG A 38 3.30 4.29 -0.17
C ARG A 38 4.62 3.58 -0.42
N ALA A 39 5.26 3.17 0.68
CA ALA A 39 6.48 2.38 0.69
C ALA A 39 6.14 0.90 0.81
N ALA A 40 6.08 0.20 -0.34
CA ALA A 40 5.73 -1.22 -0.44
C ALA A 40 6.93 -2.11 -0.08
N MET A 41 7.10 -2.39 1.22
CA MET A 41 8.24 -3.15 1.71
C MET A 41 8.05 -4.64 1.46
N GLY A 42 8.82 -5.21 0.53
CA GLY A 42 8.77 -6.65 0.28
C GLY A 42 9.20 -7.45 1.51
N VAL A 43 8.45 -8.50 1.82
CA VAL A 43 8.63 -9.28 3.06
C VAL A 43 9.25 -10.65 2.81
N ASP A 44 8.68 -11.47 1.92
CA ASP A 44 8.90 -12.91 1.88
C ASP A 44 9.24 -13.44 0.47
N PHE A 45 10.05 -12.67 -0.27
CA PHE A 45 10.59 -13.02 -1.58
C PHE A 45 12.10 -12.79 -1.65
N ASP A 46 12.74 -13.11 -2.76
CA ASP A 46 14.18 -12.86 -2.90
C ASP A 46 14.50 -11.36 -2.78
N GLY A 47 15.56 -11.02 -2.04
CA GLY A 47 15.96 -9.62 -1.82
C GLY A 47 15.11 -8.84 -0.80
N SER A 48 14.23 -9.52 -0.05
CA SER A 48 13.22 -8.92 0.84
C SER A 48 13.66 -8.82 2.30
N TYR A 49 12.71 -8.47 3.20
CA TYR A 49 12.93 -8.27 4.62
C TYR A 49 13.20 -9.55 5.43
N ILE A 50 12.58 -10.69 5.08
CA ILE A 50 12.68 -11.92 5.87
C ILE A 50 14.02 -12.64 5.58
N PRO A 51 14.90 -12.86 6.58
CA PRO A 51 16.26 -13.38 6.40
C PRO A 51 16.36 -14.77 5.76
N GLU A 52 15.28 -15.55 5.79
CA GLU A 52 15.24 -16.93 5.30
C GLU A 52 15.19 -17.05 3.76
N HIS A 53 14.91 -15.97 3.04
CA HIS A 53 14.82 -15.96 1.57
C HIS A 53 16.15 -15.70 0.86
N GLU A 54 16.23 -16.04 -0.43
CA GLU A 54 17.46 -15.85 -1.21
C GLU A 54 17.80 -14.35 -1.33
N ASP A 55 19.08 -14.01 -1.20
CA ASP A 55 19.57 -12.63 -1.25
C ASP A 55 18.87 -11.66 -0.29
N ALA A 56 18.24 -12.16 0.79
CA ALA A 56 17.53 -11.33 1.77
C ALA A 56 18.36 -10.13 2.25
N ASP A 57 17.70 -8.98 2.34
CA ASP A 57 18.31 -7.70 2.72
C ASP A 57 17.40 -6.94 3.71
N PRO A 58 17.28 -7.43 4.96
CA PRO A 58 16.41 -6.82 5.96
C PRO A 58 16.75 -5.35 6.19
N GLU A 59 18.04 -5.05 6.41
CA GLU A 59 18.52 -3.69 6.67
C GLU A 59 18.28 -2.75 5.47
N GLY A 60 18.51 -3.22 4.24
CA GLY A 60 18.29 -2.43 3.03
C GLY A 60 16.81 -2.12 2.79
N ASN A 61 15.91 -3.08 3.01
CA ASN A 61 14.47 -2.84 2.86
C ASN A 61 13.95 -1.85 3.92
N VAL A 62 14.34 -1.99 5.19
CA VAL A 62 14.00 -1.02 6.24
C VAL A 62 14.58 0.36 5.93
N ALA A 63 15.83 0.45 5.47
CA ALA A 63 16.45 1.72 5.10
C ALA A 63 15.71 2.44 3.95
N ARG A 64 15.21 1.69 2.96
CA ARG A 64 14.40 2.22 1.86
C ARG A 64 13.06 2.77 2.32
N VAL A 65 12.35 2.03 3.18
CA VAL A 65 11.09 2.50 3.80
C VAL A 65 11.35 3.82 4.53
N ARG A 66 12.36 3.85 5.40
CA ARG A 66 12.75 5.03 6.17
C ARG A 66 13.10 6.22 5.26
N ALA A 67 13.79 5.99 4.15
CA ALA A 67 14.11 7.05 3.19
C ALA A 67 12.85 7.70 2.60
N LEU A 68 11.80 6.92 2.32
CA LEU A 68 10.51 7.47 1.85
C LEU A 68 9.74 8.16 2.97
N VAL A 69 9.75 7.62 4.19
CA VAL A 69 9.08 8.23 5.36
C VAL A 69 9.71 9.57 5.70
N ASP A 70 11.03 9.62 5.83
CA ASP A 70 11.78 10.85 6.13
C ASP A 70 11.54 11.91 5.04
N ALA A 71 11.52 11.50 3.76
CA ALA A 71 11.26 12.41 2.65
C ALA A 71 9.81 12.93 2.65
N ALA A 72 8.82 12.08 2.91
CA ALA A 72 7.42 12.49 2.96
C ALA A 72 7.16 13.48 4.11
N ILE A 73 7.73 13.23 5.29
CA ILE A 73 7.67 14.17 6.43
C ILE A 73 8.32 15.51 6.04
N ALA A 74 9.51 15.49 5.42
CA ALA A 74 10.21 16.70 5.01
C ALA A 74 9.45 17.54 3.96
N GLU A 75 8.64 16.89 3.11
CA GLU A 75 7.85 17.53 2.04
C GLU A 75 6.37 17.75 2.43
N ASP A 76 6.03 17.58 3.72
CA ASP A 76 4.67 17.72 4.26
C ASP A 76 3.64 16.88 3.46
N MET A 77 3.92 15.58 3.37
CA MET A 77 3.09 14.55 2.74
C MET A 77 2.77 13.44 3.72
N TYR A 78 1.65 12.76 3.49
CA TYR A 78 1.39 11.48 4.17
C TYR A 78 2.26 10.37 3.56
N VAL A 79 2.51 9.32 4.34
CA VAL A 79 3.23 8.13 3.89
C VAL A 79 2.59 6.88 4.49
N ILE A 80 2.35 5.88 3.63
CA ILE A 80 1.98 4.54 4.05
C ILE A 80 3.24 3.70 4.18
N ILE A 81 3.45 3.12 5.35
CA ILE A 81 4.43 2.07 5.62
C ILE A 81 3.72 0.74 5.44
N ASP A 82 4.01 0.04 4.35
CA ASP A 82 3.30 -1.16 3.95
C ASP A 82 4.15 -2.42 4.10
N PHE A 83 3.62 -3.40 4.84
CA PHE A 83 4.16 -4.74 4.97
C PHE A 83 3.68 -5.60 3.79
N HIS A 84 4.46 -5.54 2.71
CA HIS A 84 4.04 -5.94 1.37
C HIS A 84 4.21 -7.44 1.12
N THR A 85 3.22 -8.21 1.55
CA THR A 85 3.20 -9.67 1.45
C THR A 85 1.80 -10.24 1.19
N HIS A 86 1.78 -11.51 0.81
CA HIS A 86 0.58 -12.36 0.72
C HIS A 86 0.42 -13.33 1.89
N HIS A 87 1.35 -13.33 2.85
CA HIS A 87 1.47 -14.33 3.91
C HIS A 87 1.84 -13.74 5.27
N ALA A 88 1.38 -12.52 5.59
CA ALA A 88 1.80 -11.83 6.81
C ALA A 88 1.50 -12.62 8.10
N GLU A 89 0.45 -13.45 8.11
CA GLU A 89 0.12 -14.33 9.23
C GLU A 89 1.21 -15.36 9.56
N ASP A 90 2.04 -15.73 8.59
CA ASP A 90 3.16 -16.65 8.79
C ASP A 90 4.37 -15.94 9.42
N TYR A 91 4.36 -14.60 9.44
CA TYR A 91 5.45 -13.73 9.92
C TYR A 91 4.95 -12.71 10.96
N GLU A 92 4.01 -13.12 11.84
CA GLU A 92 3.40 -12.23 12.84
C GLU A 92 4.44 -11.59 13.77
N ALA A 93 5.46 -12.35 14.19
CA ALA A 93 6.48 -11.84 15.11
C ALA A 93 7.37 -10.79 14.45
N GLU A 94 7.78 -11.04 13.20
CA GLU A 94 8.62 -10.15 12.40
C GLU A 94 7.87 -8.88 12.00
N SER A 95 6.57 -9.01 11.71
CA SER A 95 5.67 -7.87 11.49
C SER A 95 5.53 -6.99 12.74
N ILE A 96 5.31 -7.59 13.91
CA ILE A 96 5.28 -6.87 15.19
C ILE A 96 6.60 -6.13 15.43
N GLU A 97 7.74 -6.81 15.29
CA GLU A 97 9.07 -6.20 15.49
C GLU A 97 9.28 -5.00 14.54
N PHE A 98 8.96 -5.18 13.26
CA PHE A 98 9.06 -4.12 12.26
C PHE A 98 8.18 -2.91 12.62
N PHE A 99 6.91 -3.14 12.93
CA PHE A 99 5.99 -2.05 13.21
C PHE A 99 6.25 -1.38 14.57
N GLU A 100 6.77 -2.09 15.57
CA GLU A 100 7.27 -1.49 16.81
C GLU A 100 8.46 -0.56 16.54
N GLU A 101 9.39 -0.95 15.66
CA GLU A 101 10.49 -0.07 15.23
C GLU A 101 9.94 1.18 14.54
N MET A 102 9.03 1.01 13.56
CA MET A 102 8.47 2.13 12.80
C MET A 102 7.62 3.06 13.67
N ALA A 103 6.84 2.53 14.61
CA ALA A 103 6.08 3.32 15.58
C ALA A 103 7.00 4.06 16.56
N THR A 104 8.09 3.43 17.00
CA THR A 104 9.08 4.08 17.89
C THR A 104 9.76 5.26 17.21
N LEU A 105 10.11 5.10 15.93
CA LEU A 105 10.78 6.14 15.15
C LEU A 105 9.82 7.26 14.75
N TYR A 106 8.60 6.91 14.34
CA TYR A 106 7.73 7.83 13.59
C TYR A 106 6.32 8.03 14.15
N GLY A 107 5.95 7.39 15.26
CA GLY A 107 4.59 7.52 15.81
C GLY A 107 4.25 8.91 16.35
N GLY A 108 5.23 9.82 16.43
CA GLY A 108 5.01 11.23 16.76
C GLY A 108 4.72 12.13 15.55
N TYR A 109 4.58 11.57 14.34
CA TYR A 109 4.33 12.33 13.11
C TYR A 109 2.98 11.94 12.51
N ASP A 110 2.06 12.91 12.40
CA ASP A 110 0.73 12.75 11.80
C ASP A 110 0.77 12.28 10.34
N ASN A 111 1.93 12.37 9.69
CA ASN A 111 2.18 11.94 8.32
C ASN A 111 2.03 10.42 8.13
N VAL A 112 2.25 9.63 9.19
CA VAL A 112 2.42 8.18 9.10
C VAL A 112 1.09 7.43 9.11
N ILE A 113 1.01 6.44 8.23
CA ILE A 113 -0.08 5.48 8.14
C ILE A 113 0.54 4.09 8.06
N TYR A 114 0.03 3.13 8.83
CA TYR A 114 0.53 1.76 8.82
C TYR A 114 -0.40 0.87 8.00
N GLU A 115 0.11 0.17 6.98
CA GLU A 115 -0.59 -0.88 6.27
C GLU A 115 0.02 -2.22 6.65
N ILE A 116 -0.68 -2.95 7.51
CA ILE A 116 -0.07 -4.09 8.23
C ILE A 116 -0.11 -5.41 7.45
N TYR A 117 -0.85 -5.43 6.34
CA TYR A 117 -0.97 -6.60 5.46
C TYR A 117 -1.51 -6.15 4.10
N ASN A 118 -0.64 -6.10 3.08
CA ASN A 118 -0.97 -5.74 1.71
C ASN A 118 -2.13 -6.56 1.10
N GLU A 119 -1.90 -7.84 0.82
CA GLU A 119 -2.84 -8.65 0.04
C GLU A 119 -2.96 -10.08 0.56
N PRO A 120 -3.74 -10.29 1.63
CA PRO A 120 -4.11 -11.64 2.06
C PRO A 120 -4.68 -12.45 0.91
N LEU A 121 -4.29 -13.72 0.79
CA LEU A 121 -4.88 -14.64 -0.18
C LEU A 121 -6.33 -14.99 0.22
N GLN A 122 -6.87 -16.08 -0.34
CA GLN A 122 -8.21 -16.57 -0.03
C GLN A 122 -8.26 -17.29 1.33
N ILE A 123 -7.93 -16.56 2.40
CA ILE A 123 -7.87 -17.03 3.79
C ILE A 123 -8.98 -16.39 4.64
N SER A 124 -9.22 -16.95 5.83
CA SER A 124 -10.34 -16.52 6.67
C SER A 124 -10.09 -15.15 7.31
N TRP A 125 -11.02 -14.21 7.10
CA TRP A 125 -11.04 -12.96 7.88
C TRP A 125 -11.10 -13.24 9.38
N ASP A 126 -12.12 -13.98 9.83
CA ASP A 126 -12.41 -14.17 11.25
C ASP A 126 -11.34 -14.95 12.02
N ASN A 127 -10.72 -15.95 11.38
CA ASN A 127 -9.84 -16.90 12.07
C ASN A 127 -8.35 -16.70 11.78
N VAL A 128 -7.99 -15.88 10.79
CA VAL A 128 -6.59 -15.67 10.39
C VAL A 128 -6.25 -14.18 10.34
N ILE A 129 -6.85 -13.42 9.42
CA ILE A 129 -6.46 -12.03 9.18
C ILE A 129 -6.78 -11.14 10.40
N LYS A 130 -7.99 -11.25 10.96
CA LYS A 130 -8.40 -10.43 12.10
C LYS A 130 -7.56 -10.70 13.36
N PRO A 131 -7.32 -11.96 13.78
CA PRO A 131 -6.41 -12.24 14.89
C PRO A 131 -5.00 -11.67 14.68
N TYR A 132 -4.39 -11.90 13.52
CA TYR A 132 -3.08 -11.31 13.16
C TYR A 132 -3.12 -9.77 13.29
N ALA A 133 -4.14 -9.15 12.70
CA ALA A 133 -4.29 -7.70 12.71
C ALA A 133 -4.44 -7.15 14.13
N GLU A 134 -5.23 -7.78 14.99
CA GLU A 134 -5.42 -7.35 16.38
C GLU A 134 -4.13 -7.47 17.22
N SER A 135 -3.27 -8.47 16.94
CA SER A 135 -1.93 -8.58 17.53
C SER A 135 -1.02 -7.42 17.10
N VAL A 136 -0.88 -7.18 15.79
CA VAL A 136 0.00 -6.13 15.25
C VAL A 136 -0.50 -4.73 15.65
N ILE A 137 -1.81 -4.48 15.57
CA ILE A 137 -2.41 -3.22 16.03
C ILE A 137 -2.13 -3.01 17.51
N GLY A 138 -2.22 -4.05 18.35
CA GLY A 138 -1.92 -3.96 19.77
C GLY A 138 -0.49 -3.51 20.05
N ALA A 139 0.47 -4.04 19.28
CA ALA A 139 1.89 -3.66 19.38
C ALA A 139 2.12 -2.20 18.95
N ILE A 140 1.57 -1.80 17.79
CA ILE A 140 1.63 -0.40 17.33
C ILE A 140 1.02 0.52 18.38
N ARG A 141 -0.19 0.22 18.89
CA ARG A 141 -0.93 1.07 19.83
C ARG A 141 -0.29 1.19 21.21
N ALA A 142 0.64 0.31 21.56
CA ALA A 142 1.46 0.47 22.76
C ALA A 142 2.47 1.63 22.64
N ILE A 143 2.76 2.08 21.43
CA ILE A 143 3.76 3.11 21.11
C ILE A 143 3.10 4.34 20.45
N ASP A 144 2.27 4.11 19.43
CA ASP A 144 1.53 5.11 18.65
C ASP A 144 0.01 4.95 18.87
N PRO A 145 -0.62 5.82 19.69
CA PRO A 145 -2.00 5.66 20.09
C PRO A 145 -3.04 6.10 19.04
N ASP A 146 -2.65 6.77 17.95
CA ASP A 146 -3.59 7.54 17.13
C ASP A 146 -3.42 7.47 15.62
N ASN A 147 -2.24 7.22 15.05
CA ASN A 147 -2.08 7.17 13.60
C ASN A 147 -2.94 6.06 12.96
N LEU A 148 -3.37 6.30 11.71
CA LEU A 148 -4.24 5.38 10.98
C LEU A 148 -3.55 4.04 10.75
N ILE A 149 -4.25 2.95 11.03
CA ILE A 149 -3.84 1.60 10.63
C ILE A 149 -4.83 1.06 9.60
N ILE A 150 -4.31 0.52 8.49
CA ILE A 150 -5.06 -0.05 7.38
C ILE A 150 -4.81 -1.56 7.36
N VAL A 151 -5.89 -2.34 7.30
CA VAL A 151 -5.85 -3.81 7.38
C VAL A 151 -6.31 -4.43 6.05
N GLY A 152 -5.45 -5.29 5.48
CA GLY A 152 -5.77 -6.12 4.32
C GLY A 152 -7.04 -6.95 4.50
N THR A 153 -7.70 -7.27 3.39
CA THR A 153 -8.90 -8.12 3.39
C THR A 153 -8.69 -9.37 2.53
N PRO A 154 -9.48 -10.46 2.69
CA PRO A 154 -9.27 -11.67 1.91
C PRO A 154 -9.33 -11.43 0.40
N THR A 155 -8.71 -12.34 -0.36
CA THR A 155 -8.74 -12.37 -1.82
C THR A 155 -8.09 -11.13 -2.43
N TRP A 156 -6.80 -10.94 -2.15
CA TRP A 156 -6.00 -9.78 -2.61
C TRP A 156 -6.68 -8.47 -2.25
N SER A 157 -7.11 -8.34 -1.00
CA SER A 157 -7.80 -7.15 -0.49
C SER A 157 -9.08 -6.77 -1.25
N GLN A 158 -9.91 -7.77 -1.61
CA GLN A 158 -11.18 -7.56 -2.32
C GLN A 158 -12.41 -7.84 -1.46
N ASP A 159 -12.31 -8.74 -0.47
CA ASP A 159 -13.43 -9.19 0.37
C ASP A 159 -13.68 -8.28 1.57
N VAL A 160 -13.82 -6.99 1.31
CA VAL A 160 -14.15 -5.95 2.30
C VAL A 160 -15.50 -6.16 2.99
N ASP A 161 -16.40 -6.92 2.39
CA ASP A 161 -17.67 -7.35 2.98
C ASP A 161 -17.50 -8.45 4.04
N ALA A 162 -16.42 -9.23 4.02
CA ALA A 162 -16.06 -10.11 5.12
C ALA A 162 -15.65 -9.28 6.35
N ALA A 163 -14.76 -8.32 6.16
CA ALA A 163 -14.34 -7.41 7.22
C ALA A 163 -15.52 -6.59 7.79
N ALA A 164 -16.41 -6.09 6.93
CA ALA A 164 -17.58 -5.32 7.35
C ALA A 164 -18.57 -6.11 8.23
N ARG A 165 -18.62 -7.44 8.10
CA ARG A 165 -19.50 -8.29 8.93
C ARG A 165 -18.96 -8.52 10.34
N ASN A 166 -17.64 -8.47 10.52
CA ASN A 166 -16.98 -8.65 11.81
C ASN A 166 -15.79 -7.67 11.96
N PRO A 167 -16.05 -6.36 11.99
CA PRO A 167 -14.98 -5.36 12.01
C PRO A 167 -14.14 -5.45 13.29
N ILE A 168 -12.91 -4.97 13.23
CA ILE A 168 -12.08 -4.71 14.40
C ILE A 168 -12.71 -3.53 15.16
N THR A 169 -13.10 -3.77 16.41
CA THR A 169 -13.77 -2.79 17.28
C THR A 169 -13.02 -2.55 18.60
N SER A 170 -11.97 -3.33 18.84
CA SER A 170 -11.06 -3.24 19.98
C SER A 170 -10.16 -2.00 19.92
N TYR A 171 -9.99 -1.39 18.74
CA TYR A 171 -9.11 -0.25 18.49
C TYR A 171 -9.79 0.84 17.63
N SER A 172 -9.33 2.08 17.77
CA SER A 172 -9.75 3.22 16.96
C SER A 172 -8.82 3.48 15.78
N ASN A 173 -9.28 4.33 14.84
CA ASN A 173 -8.52 4.76 13.66
C ASN A 173 -8.04 3.57 12.82
N ILE A 174 -8.99 2.67 12.52
CA ILE A 174 -8.79 1.51 11.65
C ILE A 174 -9.58 1.70 10.35
N ALA A 175 -8.90 1.50 9.22
CA ALA A 175 -9.51 1.37 7.91
C ALA A 175 -9.18 0.01 7.29
N TYR A 176 -9.85 -0.34 6.19
CA TYR A 176 -9.70 -1.64 5.53
C TYR A 176 -9.29 -1.45 4.08
N THR A 177 -8.36 -2.28 3.63
CA THR A 177 -7.81 -2.23 2.29
C THR A 177 -8.82 -2.70 1.25
N LEU A 178 -8.94 -1.95 0.16
CA LEU A 178 -9.58 -2.37 -1.07
C LEU A 178 -8.59 -2.21 -2.23
N HIS A 179 -8.22 -3.29 -2.91
CA HIS A 179 -7.43 -3.23 -4.13
C HIS A 179 -8.27 -3.51 -5.37
N PHE A 180 -7.91 -2.85 -6.48
CA PHE A 180 -8.49 -3.16 -7.78
C PHE A 180 -7.53 -2.86 -8.92
N TYR A 181 -7.68 -3.64 -9.98
CA TYR A 181 -7.03 -3.44 -11.27
C TYR A 181 -8.11 -3.36 -12.34
N ALA A 182 -8.25 -2.19 -12.98
CA ALA A 182 -9.43 -1.85 -13.78
C ALA A 182 -9.63 -2.72 -15.03
N GLY A 183 -8.58 -3.37 -15.53
CA GLY A 183 -8.68 -4.37 -16.61
C GLY A 183 -9.37 -5.66 -16.18
N THR A 184 -9.42 -5.96 -14.88
CA THR A 184 -9.96 -7.21 -14.31
C THR A 184 -11.17 -6.97 -13.41
N HIS A 185 -11.17 -5.89 -12.64
CA HIS A 185 -12.11 -5.64 -11.57
C HIS A 185 -13.03 -4.48 -11.93
N GLY A 186 -14.33 -4.75 -12.01
CA GLY A 186 -15.32 -3.78 -12.48
C GLY A 186 -16.42 -3.46 -11.48
N SER A 187 -17.64 -3.24 -11.98
CA SER A 187 -18.79 -2.81 -11.18
C SER A 187 -19.09 -3.72 -9.98
N TRP A 188 -18.87 -5.03 -10.12
CA TRP A 188 -19.13 -6.00 -9.05
C TRP A 188 -18.30 -5.70 -7.78
N LEU A 189 -17.04 -5.26 -7.94
CA LEU A 189 -16.17 -4.95 -6.81
C LEU A 189 -16.51 -3.56 -6.24
N ARG A 190 -16.88 -2.59 -7.09
CA ARG A 190 -17.46 -1.30 -6.62
C ARG A 190 -18.73 -1.51 -5.80
N ASP A 191 -19.60 -2.43 -6.20
CA ASP A 191 -20.83 -2.74 -5.49
C ASP A 191 -20.53 -3.40 -4.13
N LYS A 192 -19.54 -4.31 -4.08
CA LYS A 192 -19.05 -4.88 -2.82
C LYS A 192 -18.50 -3.80 -1.88
N ALA A 193 -17.65 -2.91 -2.39
CA ALA A 193 -17.11 -1.78 -1.64
C ALA A 193 -18.21 -0.85 -1.08
N ARG A 194 -19.21 -0.53 -1.91
CA ARG A 194 -20.36 0.29 -1.49
C ARG A 194 -21.14 -0.38 -0.34
N ASN A 195 -21.38 -1.69 -0.45
CA ASN A 195 -22.10 -2.43 0.58
C ASN A 195 -21.33 -2.51 1.90
N ALA A 196 -20.01 -2.68 1.83
CA ALA A 196 -19.15 -2.67 3.01
C ALA A 196 -19.15 -1.30 3.71
N MET A 197 -18.98 -0.21 2.97
CA MET A 197 -19.08 1.15 3.54
C MET A 197 -20.47 1.46 4.13
N ASN A 198 -21.55 1.02 3.46
CA ASN A 198 -22.90 1.16 3.99
C ASN A 198 -23.13 0.36 5.28
N SER A 199 -22.27 -0.64 5.55
CA SER A 199 -22.26 -1.43 6.78
C SER A 199 -21.37 -0.82 7.88
N GLY A 200 -20.73 0.33 7.60
CA GLY A 200 -20.09 1.19 8.60
C GLY A 200 -18.57 1.14 8.67
N ILE A 201 -17.88 0.42 7.78
CA ILE A 201 -16.41 0.42 7.74
C ILE A 201 -15.86 1.51 6.80
N ALA A 202 -14.68 2.04 7.14
CA ALA A 202 -13.93 2.96 6.28
C ALA A 202 -13.01 2.16 5.34
N LEU A 203 -13.02 2.50 4.05
CA LEU A 203 -12.15 1.88 3.05
C LEU A 203 -11.01 2.83 2.67
N PHE A 204 -9.87 2.24 2.36
CA PHE A 204 -8.71 2.93 1.79
C PHE A 204 -8.17 2.06 0.63
N VAL A 205 -7.97 2.66 -0.55
CA VAL A 205 -7.38 1.98 -1.70
C VAL A 205 -5.87 2.19 -1.68
N THR A 206 -5.15 1.40 -0.90
CA THR A 206 -3.69 1.55 -0.78
C THR A 206 -2.96 1.14 -2.06
N GLU A 207 -3.62 0.36 -2.92
CA GLU A 207 -3.14 0.04 -4.27
C GLU A 207 -4.27 -0.05 -5.31
N TRP A 208 -4.01 0.50 -6.51
CA TRP A 208 -4.83 0.23 -7.69
C TRP A 208 -4.07 0.41 -9.01
N GLY A 209 -4.45 -0.35 -10.03
CA GLY A 209 -3.88 -0.29 -11.38
C GLY A 209 -4.90 0.02 -12.48
N THR A 210 -4.44 0.64 -13.57
CA THR A 210 -5.26 0.90 -14.77
C THR A 210 -5.41 -0.33 -15.67
N VAL A 211 -4.55 -1.33 -15.48
CA VAL A 211 -4.39 -2.51 -16.34
C VAL A 211 -5.00 -3.77 -15.70
N ASN A 212 -4.64 -4.96 -16.17
CA ASN A 212 -5.11 -6.22 -15.57
C ASN A 212 -4.40 -6.52 -14.24
N ALA A 213 -4.96 -7.45 -13.46
CA ALA A 213 -4.47 -7.81 -12.14
C ALA A 213 -3.08 -8.48 -12.11
N ASP A 214 -2.54 -8.89 -13.26
CA ASP A 214 -1.17 -9.37 -13.40
C ASP A 214 -0.14 -8.24 -13.58
N GLY A 215 -0.58 -6.98 -13.52
CA GLY A 215 0.25 -5.79 -13.68
C GLY A 215 0.50 -5.39 -15.14
N ASP A 216 -0.12 -6.08 -16.11
CA ASP A 216 0.16 -5.85 -17.53
C ASP A 216 -1.11 -5.71 -18.40
N GLY A 217 -0.90 -5.36 -19.66
CA GLY A 217 -1.94 -5.06 -20.64
C GLY A 217 -2.16 -3.56 -20.82
N ALA A 218 -3.08 -3.21 -21.73
CA ALA A 218 -3.41 -1.81 -21.99
C ALA A 218 -4.30 -1.23 -20.89
N PRO A 219 -4.18 0.08 -20.58
CA PRO A 219 -5.08 0.74 -19.63
C PRO A 219 -6.56 0.59 -20.01
N ALA A 220 -7.37 0.08 -19.07
CA ALA A 220 -8.81 0.02 -19.17
C ALA A 220 -9.43 1.38 -18.87
N VAL A 221 -9.24 2.35 -19.77
CA VAL A 221 -9.55 3.79 -19.56
C VAL A 221 -10.98 4.03 -19.06
N ASN A 222 -11.98 3.42 -19.69
CA ASN A 222 -13.39 3.62 -19.31
C ASN A 222 -13.71 3.05 -17.93
N GLU A 223 -13.11 1.91 -17.57
CA GLU A 223 -13.33 1.29 -16.27
C GLU A 223 -12.58 2.02 -15.16
N THR A 224 -11.36 2.50 -15.47
CA THR A 224 -10.58 3.38 -14.61
C THR A 224 -11.36 4.65 -14.28
N GLN A 225 -11.98 5.29 -15.27
CA GLN A 225 -12.77 6.50 -15.00
C GLN A 225 -13.94 6.22 -14.05
N GLN A 226 -14.64 5.09 -14.21
CA GLN A 226 -15.72 4.71 -13.30
C GLN A 226 -15.22 4.45 -11.88
N TRP A 227 -14.04 3.87 -11.72
CA TRP A 227 -13.39 3.75 -10.41
C TRP A 227 -13.06 5.11 -9.83
N MET A 228 -12.40 5.99 -10.57
CA MET A 228 -12.04 7.33 -10.08
C MET A 228 -13.27 8.15 -9.66
N ASP A 229 -14.36 8.08 -10.42
CA ASP A 229 -15.64 8.72 -10.05
C ASP A 229 -16.21 8.15 -8.75
N PHE A 230 -16.16 6.82 -8.59
CA PHE A 230 -16.59 6.15 -7.37
C PHE A 230 -15.76 6.55 -6.14
N LEU A 231 -14.43 6.54 -6.24
CA LEU A 231 -13.54 6.91 -5.14
C LEU A 231 -13.75 8.37 -4.74
N LYS A 232 -13.84 9.27 -5.73
CA LYS A 232 -14.10 10.70 -5.51
C LYS A 232 -15.45 10.94 -4.84
N GLN A 233 -16.51 10.28 -5.31
CA GLN A 233 -17.85 10.44 -4.74
C GLN A 233 -17.93 10.00 -3.26
N ASN A 234 -17.15 8.99 -2.89
CA ASN A 234 -17.18 8.40 -1.55
C ASN A 234 -16.02 8.88 -0.65
N ASN A 235 -15.22 9.87 -1.10
CA ASN A 235 -14.05 10.38 -0.38
C ASN A 235 -13.05 9.29 0.02
N ILE A 236 -12.83 8.30 -0.84
CA ILE A 236 -11.88 7.21 -0.61
C ILE A 236 -10.51 7.65 -1.08
N SER A 237 -9.50 7.56 -0.21
CA SER A 237 -8.10 7.83 -0.56
C SER A 237 -7.54 6.70 -1.41
N HIS A 238 -6.65 7.01 -2.35
CA HIS A 238 -6.14 6.02 -3.29
C HIS A 238 -4.70 6.26 -3.76
N LEU A 239 -3.95 5.17 -4.00
CA LEU A 239 -2.58 5.24 -4.52
C LEU A 239 -2.38 4.30 -5.70
N ASN A 240 -1.89 4.87 -6.81
CA ASN A 240 -1.68 4.12 -8.04
C ASN A 240 -0.42 3.25 -7.97
N TRP A 241 -0.54 2.00 -8.42
CA TRP A 241 0.57 1.10 -8.74
C TRP A 241 1.01 1.32 -10.21
N SER A 242 2.27 1.64 -10.50
CA SER A 242 3.36 1.96 -9.54
C SER A 242 4.46 2.89 -10.07
N VAL A 243 5.19 3.54 -9.14
CA VAL A 243 6.48 4.17 -9.41
C VAL A 243 7.50 3.10 -9.76
N SER A 244 7.58 2.79 -11.05
CA SER A 244 8.38 1.72 -11.63
C SER A 244 8.67 2.01 -13.10
N ASP A 245 9.79 1.51 -13.59
CA ASP A 245 10.16 1.45 -15.01
C ASP A 245 10.24 0.01 -15.55
N LYS A 246 9.72 -0.96 -14.80
CA LYS A 246 9.56 -2.33 -15.27
C LYS A 246 8.77 -2.33 -16.58
N LEU A 247 9.16 -3.20 -17.51
CA LEU A 247 8.47 -3.34 -18.79
C LEU A 247 7.14 -4.09 -18.60
N GLU A 248 6.13 -3.36 -18.13
CA GLU A 248 4.75 -3.82 -17.91
C GLU A 248 3.78 -2.63 -17.97
N GLY A 249 2.50 -2.90 -18.22
CA GLY A 249 1.47 -1.88 -18.35
C GLY A 249 1.20 -1.03 -17.10
N ALA A 250 1.50 -1.51 -15.89
CA ALA A 250 1.25 -0.78 -14.64
C ALA A 250 2.35 0.22 -14.25
N SER A 251 3.53 0.13 -14.85
CA SER A 251 4.66 1.03 -14.54
C SER A 251 4.38 2.43 -15.05
N ILE A 252 4.47 3.47 -14.20
CA ILE A 252 4.13 4.85 -14.59
C ILE A 252 5.17 5.53 -15.50
N VAL A 253 6.36 4.96 -15.62
CA VAL A 253 7.42 5.46 -16.49
C VAL A 253 7.98 4.38 -17.42
N GLN A 254 8.51 4.83 -18.55
CA GLN A 254 9.16 3.99 -19.55
C GLN A 254 10.47 3.39 -19.01
N PRO A 255 10.86 2.18 -19.45
CA PRO A 255 12.13 1.57 -19.06
C PRO A 255 13.34 2.49 -19.26
N GLY A 256 14.15 2.63 -18.21
CA GLY A 256 15.34 3.48 -18.20
C GLY A 256 15.07 4.97 -17.91
N ALA A 257 13.83 5.35 -17.59
CA ALA A 257 13.51 6.71 -17.17
C ALA A 257 14.35 7.14 -15.94
N PRO A 258 14.70 8.43 -15.81
CA PRO A 258 15.39 8.94 -14.62
C PRO A 258 14.55 8.73 -13.35
N ILE A 259 15.16 8.89 -12.17
CA ILE A 259 14.43 8.75 -10.88
C ILE A 259 13.47 9.91 -10.59
N SER A 260 13.59 11.01 -11.33
CA SER A 260 12.81 12.25 -11.19
C SER A 260 12.84 13.04 -12.51
N GLY A 261 12.12 14.16 -12.58
CA GLY A 261 12.21 15.08 -13.72
C GLY A 261 11.57 14.54 -15.00
N TRP A 262 10.57 13.67 -14.87
CA TRP A 262 9.92 13.00 -15.98
C TRP A 262 9.22 13.99 -16.91
N THR A 263 9.49 13.84 -18.19
CA THR A 263 8.76 14.51 -19.26
C THR A 263 7.60 13.65 -19.74
N ALA A 264 6.70 14.20 -20.54
CA ALA A 264 5.59 13.43 -21.11
C ALA A 264 6.02 12.21 -21.94
N SER A 265 7.24 12.21 -22.50
CA SER A 265 7.78 11.05 -23.22
C SER A 265 8.36 9.96 -22.32
N ASP A 266 8.59 10.27 -21.05
CA ASP A 266 9.06 9.30 -20.06
C ASP A 266 7.88 8.56 -19.40
N LEU A 267 6.64 8.99 -19.62
CA LEU A 267 5.43 8.37 -19.04
C LEU A 267 4.84 7.28 -19.95
N THR A 268 4.06 6.38 -19.37
CA THR A 268 3.36 5.27 -20.05
C THR A 268 1.88 5.58 -20.34
#